data_AF-A0A7K0GU55-F1
#
_entry.id   AF-A0A7K0GU55-F1
#
_cell.length_a   1.000
_cell.length_b   1.000
_cell.length_c   1.000
_cell.angle_alpha   90.00
_cell.angle_beta   90.00
_cell.angle_gamma   90.00
#
_symmetry.space_group_name_H-M   'P 1'
#
loop_
_entity.id
_entity.type
_entity.pdbx_description
1 polymer ?
#
loop_
_entity_poly.entity_id
_entity_poly.type
_entity_poly.pdbx_seq_one_letter_code
_entity_poly.pdbx_strand_id
1 'polypeptide(L)'
;MACKNNIILNSTCIISSITCVALTFWGQIKNNGTITTDSYIGIIASLIGICATIVVGFQITSFFELRNLKQQIDQVEKQRKDLELYKATISNEIHLSRTGISNAFGILSVVEKKSLLGFAARVSSIVCDDLQATPGNILLTRYQQLYDATSFFLKTNDYVDLMYPITENLKYIHIPQNKENYNEIMKLHFDIITMMEKAKLNLAK
;
A
#
# COMPACT_ATOMS: atom_id res chain seq x y z
N MET A 1 29.73 0.04 8.36
CA MET A 1 30.43 0.06 9.67
C MET A 1 30.78 -1.34 10.19
N ALA A 2 29.91 -2.35 10.04
CA ALA A 2 30.19 -3.74 10.46
C ALA A 2 31.50 -4.34 9.91
N CYS A 3 31.82 -4.09 8.63
CA CYS A 3 33.04 -4.59 7.99
C CYS A 3 34.33 -4.10 8.68
N LYS A 4 34.35 -2.85 9.18
CA LYS A 4 35.54 -2.25 9.82
C LYS A 4 35.79 -2.85 11.22
N ASN A 5 34.72 -3.17 11.96
CA ASN A 5 34.83 -3.79 13.29
C ASN A 5 35.25 -5.27 13.21
N ASN A 6 34.79 -6.01 12.20
CA ASN A 6 35.25 -7.39 11.95
C ASN A 6 36.75 -7.46 11.61
N ILE A 7 37.27 -6.48 10.87
CA ILE A 7 38.69 -6.41 10.54
C ILE A 7 39.54 -6.16 11.80
N ILE A 8 39.09 -5.28 12.70
CA ILE A 8 39.81 -4.97 13.95
C ILE A 8 39.79 -6.15 14.93
N LEU A 9 38.66 -6.83 15.07
CA LEU A 9 38.55 -8.00 15.95
C LEU A 9 39.42 -9.16 15.44
N ASN A 10 39.36 -9.41 14.13
CA ASN A 10 40.17 -10.45 13.48
C ASN A 10 41.66 -10.13 13.55
N SER A 11 42.07 -8.87 13.30
CA SER A 11 43.47 -8.47 13.41
C SER A 11 43.99 -8.62 14.84
N THR A 12 43.18 -8.27 15.84
CA THR A 12 43.58 -8.37 17.26
C THR A 12 43.72 -9.83 17.70
N CYS A 13 42.83 -10.72 17.24
CA CYS A 13 42.94 -12.16 17.51
C CYS A 13 44.16 -12.81 16.82
N ILE A 14 44.47 -12.39 15.60
CA ILE A 14 45.66 -12.87 14.87
C ILE A 14 46.94 -12.42 15.60
N ILE A 15 47.01 -11.14 15.99
CA ILE A 15 48.17 -10.58 16.68
C ILE A 15 48.37 -11.25 18.06
N SER A 16 47.29 -11.47 18.83
CA SER A 16 47.39 -12.14 20.13
C SER A 16 47.82 -13.60 19.99
N SER A 17 47.30 -14.33 19.00
CA SER A 17 47.68 -15.72 18.73
C SER A 17 49.15 -15.83 18.32
N ILE A 18 49.63 -14.96 17.42
CA ILE A 18 51.03 -14.93 17.00
C ILE A 18 51.95 -14.60 18.19
N THR A 19 51.54 -13.66 19.05
CA THR A 19 52.32 -13.26 20.23
C THR A 19 52.43 -14.41 21.25
N CYS A 20 51.35 -15.16 21.48
CA CYS A 20 51.36 -16.34 22.35
C CYS A 20 52.25 -17.46 21.80
N VAL A 21 52.25 -17.68 20.48
CA VAL A 21 53.15 -18.65 19.84
C VAL A 21 54.60 -18.18 19.96
N ALA A 22 54.89 -16.90 19.70
CA ALA A 22 56.25 -16.37 19.82
C ALA A 22 56.81 -16.47 21.25
N LEU A 23 56.01 -16.17 22.27
CA LEU A 23 56.43 -16.25 23.67
C LEU A 23 56.70 -17.69 24.13
N THR A 24 55.93 -18.65 23.62
CA THR A 24 56.08 -20.07 23.97
C THR A 24 57.31 -20.68 23.30
N PHE A 25 57.58 -20.35 22.04
CA PHE A 25 58.83 -20.72 21.36
C PHE A 25 60.07 -20.04 21.96
N TRP A 26 59.99 -18.75 22.35
CA TRP A 26 61.10 -18.05 23.00
C TRP A 26 61.44 -18.65 24.38
N GLY A 27 60.42 -19.02 25.16
CA GLY A 27 60.61 -19.72 26.43
C GLY A 27 61.28 -21.09 26.29
N GLN A 28 60.98 -21.83 25.21
CA GLN A 28 61.61 -23.12 24.91
C GLN A 28 63.09 -22.98 24.50
N ILE A 29 63.44 -21.94 23.73
CA ILE A 29 64.83 -21.71 23.28
C ILE A 29 65.75 -21.38 24.47
N LYS A 30 65.24 -20.69 25.50
CA LYS A 30 66.03 -20.33 26.69
C LYS A 30 66.29 -21.50 27.65
N ASN A 31 65.47 -22.56 27.60
CA ASN A 31 65.50 -23.69 28.54
C ASN A 31 65.99 -25.02 27.92
N ASN A 32 66.88 -24.99 26.91
CA ASN A 32 67.48 -26.21 26.33
C ASN A 32 66.49 -27.29 25.86
N GLY A 33 65.28 -26.91 25.45
CA GLY A 33 64.32 -27.83 24.82
C GLY A 33 63.53 -28.75 25.77
N THR A 34 63.66 -28.63 27.09
CA THR A 34 62.80 -29.37 28.04
C THR A 34 61.51 -28.59 28.34
N ILE A 35 60.37 -29.16 27.93
CA ILE A 35 59.04 -28.62 28.25
C ILE A 35 58.76 -28.90 29.72
N THR A 36 58.88 -27.89 30.58
CA THR A 36 58.47 -27.99 32.00
C THR A 36 56.95 -27.99 32.12
N THR A 37 56.40 -28.74 33.07
CA THR A 37 54.94 -28.84 33.31
C THR A 37 54.29 -27.46 33.48
N ASP A 38 55.00 -26.51 34.09
CA ASP A 38 54.54 -25.12 34.25
C ASP A 38 54.37 -24.39 32.91
N SER A 39 55.27 -24.64 31.95
CA SER A 39 55.19 -24.07 30.59
C SER A 39 54.02 -24.65 29.81
N TYR A 40 53.72 -25.95 29.97
CA TYR A 40 52.57 -26.60 29.36
C TYR A 40 51.23 -26.08 29.92
N ILE A 41 51.14 -25.90 31.25
CA ILE A 41 49.96 -25.30 31.90
C ILE A 41 49.75 -23.86 31.42
N GLY A 42 50.82 -23.07 31.29
CA GLY A 42 50.75 -21.70 30.76
C GLY A 42 50.22 -21.62 29.33
N ILE A 43 50.60 -22.57 28.46
CA ILE A 43 50.11 -22.66 27.08
C ILE A 43 48.61 -22.96 27.04
N ILE A 44 48.16 -23.97 27.81
CA ILE A 44 46.75 -24.35 27.86
C ILE A 44 45.91 -23.22 28.46
N ALA A 45 46.36 -22.60 29.55
CA ALA A 45 45.67 -21.47 30.17
C ALA A 45 45.51 -20.30 29.19
N SER A 46 46.54 -20.00 28.40
CA SER A 46 46.50 -18.96 27.37
C SER A 46 45.52 -19.30 26.23
N LEU A 47 45.52 -20.54 25.77
CA LEU A 47 44.61 -21.01 24.72
C LEU A 47 43.13 -20.94 25.17
N ILE A 48 42.85 -21.37 26.41
CA ILE A 48 41.51 -21.27 27.01
C ILE A 48 41.08 -19.80 27.09
N GLY A 49 41.97 -18.90 27.51
CA GLY A 49 41.69 -17.47 27.57
C GLY A 49 41.33 -16.86 26.21
N ILE A 50 42.06 -17.22 25.14
CA ILE A 50 41.79 -16.76 23.77
C ILE A 50 40.44 -17.28 23.29
N CYS A 51 40.19 -18.59 23.43
CA CYS A 51 38.92 -19.20 23.03
C CYS A 51 37.72 -18.59 23.78
N ALA A 52 37.84 -18.38 25.10
CA ALA A 52 36.79 -17.76 25.91
C ALA A 52 36.51 -16.32 25.45
N THR A 53 37.56 -15.54 25.16
CA THR A 53 37.42 -14.15 24.68
C THR A 53 36.74 -14.09 23.31
N ILE A 54 37.09 -15.00 22.39
CA ILE A 54 36.45 -15.08 21.06
C ILE A 54 34.97 -15.44 21.18
N VAL A 55 34.62 -16.44 21.99
CA VAL A 55 33.22 -16.87 22.18
C VAL A 55 32.38 -15.75 22.78
N VAL A 56 32.86 -15.09 23.84
CA VAL A 56 32.16 -13.97 24.47
C VAL A 56 32.06 -12.77 23.52
N GLY A 57 33.13 -12.47 22.78
CA GLY A 57 33.12 -11.39 21.77
C GLY A 57 32.10 -11.63 20.66
N PHE A 58 31.98 -12.87 20.17
CA PHE A 58 30.98 -13.25 19.17
C PHE A 58 29.55 -13.15 19.72
N GLN A 59 29.31 -13.58 20.96
CA GLN A 59 28.01 -13.46 21.62
C GLN A 59 27.60 -11.99 21.80
N ILE A 60 28.51 -11.13 22.25
CA ILE A 60 28.24 -9.70 22.44
C ILE A 60 27.92 -9.03 21.10
N THR A 61 28.72 -9.30 20.07
CA THR A 61 28.53 -8.69 18.74
C THR A 61 27.19 -9.12 18.12
N SER A 62 26.88 -10.42 18.18
CA SER A 62 25.62 -10.97 17.69
C SER A 62 24.42 -10.40 18.45
N PHE A 63 24.53 -10.24 19.77
CA PHE A 63 23.47 -9.64 20.58
C PHE A 63 23.22 -8.17 20.21
N PHE A 64 24.27 -7.37 20.02
CA PHE A 64 24.12 -5.97 19.60
C PHE A 64 23.53 -5.84 18.21
N GLU A 65 23.94 -6.69 17.27
CA GLU A 65 23.38 -6.71 15.91
C GLU A 65 21.91 -7.11 15.92
N LEU A 66 21.55 -8.19 16.63
CA LEU A 66 20.16 -8.61 16.81
C LEU A 66 19.31 -7.54 17.50
N ARG A 67 19.84 -6.84 18.50
CA ARG A 67 19.13 -5.75 19.18
C ARG A 67 18.88 -4.57 18.23
N ASN A 68 19.88 -4.17 17.45
CA ASN A 68 19.74 -3.08 16.48
C ASN A 68 18.75 -3.46 15.37
N LEU A 69 18.86 -4.69 14.86
CA LEU A 69 17.92 -5.24 13.88
C LEU A 69 16.50 -5.26 14.45
N LYS A 70 16.32 -5.73 15.69
CA LYS A 70 15.02 -5.72 16.38
C LYS A 70 14.45 -4.30 16.51
N GLN A 71 15.26 -3.33 16.91
CA GLN A 71 14.81 -1.93 16.98
C GLN A 71 14.37 -1.38 15.63
N GLN A 72 15.08 -1.72 14.54
CA GLN A 72 14.68 -1.31 13.19
C GLN A 72 13.37 -2.00 12.77
N ILE A 73 13.21 -3.28 13.07
CA ILE A 73 11.97 -4.02 12.79
C ILE A 73 10.80 -3.42 13.57
N ASP A 74 10.96 -3.15 14.86
CA ASP A 74 9.90 -2.56 15.70
C ASP A 74 9.48 -1.18 15.17
N GLN A 75 10.42 -0.37 14.67
CA GLN A 75 10.13 0.93 14.06
C GLN A 75 9.36 0.77 12.74
N VAL A 76 9.78 -0.14 11.86
CA VAL A 76 9.09 -0.41 10.59
C VAL A 76 7.70 -0.97 10.83
N GLU A 77 7.53 -1.86 11.83
CA GLU A 77 6.23 -2.41 12.18
C GLU A 77 5.28 -1.31 12.69
N LYS A 78 5.78 -0.39 13.52
CA LYS A 78 5.00 0.77 13.96
C LYS A 78 4.57 1.63 12.78
N GLN A 79 5.49 1.97 11.88
CA GLN A 79 5.17 2.76 10.68
C GLN A 79 4.15 2.06 9.78
N ARG A 80 4.22 0.73 9.64
CA ARG A 80 3.21 -0.05 8.91
C ARG A 80 1.83 0.06 9.56
N LYS A 81 1.73 -0.10 10.88
CA LYS A 81 0.46 0.03 11.60
C LYS A 81 -0.14 1.43 11.46
N ASP A 82 0.69 2.47 11.60
CA ASP A 82 0.26 3.86 11.44
C ASP A 82 -0.21 4.13 9.99
N LEU A 83 0.47 3.58 8.99
CA LEU A 83 0.10 3.71 7.58
C LEU A 83 -1.20 2.96 7.26
N GLU A 84 -1.41 1.76 7.79
CA GLU A 84 -2.65 1.00 7.62
C GLU A 84 -3.85 1.73 8.23
N LEU A 85 -3.67 2.30 9.42
CA LEU A 85 -4.69 3.14 10.06
C LEU A 85 -5.01 4.36 9.20
N TYR A 86 -3.98 5.09 8.74
CA TYR A 86 -4.15 6.26 7.89
C TYR A 86 -4.86 5.93 6.57
N LYS A 87 -4.51 4.81 5.94
CA LYS A 87 -5.17 4.32 4.72
C LYS A 87 -6.65 4.03 4.96
N ALA A 88 -6.99 3.40 6.09
CA ALA A 88 -8.38 3.14 6.45
C ALA A 88 -9.16 4.44 6.69
N THR A 89 -8.57 5.42 7.38
CA THR A 89 -9.20 6.73 7.60
C THR A 89 -9.46 7.47 6.30
N ILE A 90 -8.47 7.57 5.40
CA ILE A 90 -8.65 8.20 4.08
C ILE A 90 -9.74 7.49 3.30
N SER A 91 -9.73 6.16 3.27
CA SER A 91 -10.76 5.40 2.54
C SER A 91 -12.16 5.71 3.04
N ASN A 92 -12.33 5.85 4.36
CA ASN A 92 -13.61 6.21 4.97
C ASN A 92 -14.02 7.66 4.64
N GLU A 93 -13.10 8.62 4.73
CA GLU A 93 -13.37 10.02 4.36
C GLU A 93 -13.74 10.16 2.87
N ILE A 94 -13.05 9.45 1.98
CA ILE A 94 -13.38 9.40 0.55
C ILE A 94 -14.77 8.80 0.35
N HIS A 95 -15.10 7.68 1.02
CA HIS A 95 -16.41 7.06 0.93
C HIS A 95 -17.53 8.03 1.35
N LEU A 96 -17.38 8.69 2.49
CA LEU A 96 -18.34 9.68 2.99
C LEU A 96 -18.47 10.87 2.05
N SER A 97 -17.35 11.39 1.54
CA SER A 97 -17.31 12.50 0.60
C SER A 97 -18.03 12.16 -0.72
N ARG A 98 -17.72 11.00 -1.31
CA ARG A 98 -18.39 10.51 -2.54
C ARG A 98 -19.89 10.37 -2.35
N THR A 99 -20.30 9.76 -1.25
CA THR A 99 -21.72 9.60 -0.90
C THR A 99 -22.40 10.96 -0.73
N GLY A 100 -21.76 11.90 -0.02
CA GLY A 100 -22.26 13.26 0.18
C GLY A 100 -22.44 14.04 -1.14
N ILE A 101 -21.42 14.03 -2.00
CA ILE A 101 -21.44 14.69 -3.32
C ILE A 101 -22.52 14.06 -4.20
N SER A 102 -22.57 12.73 -4.26
CA SER A 102 -23.55 11.99 -5.05
C SER A 102 -24.98 12.32 -4.62
N ASN A 103 -25.23 12.41 -3.32
CA ASN A 103 -26.54 12.79 -2.76
C ASN A 103 -26.87 14.26 -3.05
N ALA A 104 -25.91 15.18 -2.91
CA ALA A 104 -26.12 16.60 -3.22
C ALA A 104 -26.52 16.81 -4.70
N PHE A 105 -25.82 16.15 -5.63
CA PHE A 105 -26.20 16.13 -7.04
C PHE A 105 -27.55 15.44 -7.28
N GLY A 106 -27.84 14.38 -6.54
CA GLY A 106 -29.14 13.71 -6.55
C GLY A 106 -30.27 14.68 -6.20
N ILE A 107 -30.12 15.46 -5.13
CA ILE A 107 -31.08 16.50 -4.72
C ILE A 107 -31.17 17.59 -5.79
N LEU A 108 -30.03 18.11 -6.25
CA LEU A 108 -30.00 19.17 -7.27
C LEU A 108 -30.77 18.76 -8.53
N SER A 109 -30.62 17.52 -8.98
CA SER A 109 -31.36 17.03 -10.16
C SER A 109 -32.87 16.93 -9.97
N VAL A 110 -33.34 16.81 -8.72
CA VAL A 110 -34.78 16.83 -8.40
C VAL A 110 -35.30 18.27 -8.31
N VAL A 111 -34.51 19.19 -7.74
CA VAL A 111 -34.83 20.62 -7.68
C VAL A 111 -34.90 21.22 -9.09
N GLU A 112 -33.91 20.90 -9.93
CA GLU A 112 -33.75 21.38 -11.30
C GLU A 112 -34.42 20.44 -12.33
N LYS A 113 -35.55 19.84 -11.97
CA LYS A 113 -36.21 18.82 -12.80
C LYS A 113 -36.54 19.36 -14.20
N LYS A 114 -36.26 18.58 -15.24
CA LYS A 114 -36.45 18.92 -16.65
C LYS A 114 -35.56 20.06 -17.17
N SER A 115 -34.56 20.51 -16.42
CA SER A 115 -33.52 21.41 -16.94
C SER A 115 -32.26 20.62 -17.32
N LEU A 116 -31.43 21.20 -18.20
CA LEU A 116 -30.15 20.60 -18.57
C LEU A 116 -29.22 20.47 -17.34
N LEU A 117 -29.29 21.43 -16.42
CA LEU A 117 -28.58 21.37 -15.14
C LEU A 117 -29.06 20.16 -14.31
N GLY A 118 -30.37 19.92 -14.25
CA GLY A 118 -30.91 18.76 -13.55
C GLY A 118 -30.48 17.43 -14.18
N PHE A 119 -30.46 17.36 -15.51
CA PHE A 119 -29.92 16.20 -16.23
C PHE A 119 -28.44 15.97 -15.89
N ALA A 120 -27.61 17.01 -16.01
CA ALA A 120 -26.19 16.93 -15.71
C ALA A 120 -25.94 16.52 -14.25
N ALA A 121 -26.68 17.10 -13.31
CA ALA A 121 -26.62 16.73 -11.90
C ALA A 121 -27.01 15.25 -11.70
N ARG A 122 -27.98 14.71 -12.44
CA ARG A 122 -28.33 13.29 -12.32
C ARG A 122 -27.20 12.37 -12.79
N VAL A 123 -26.54 12.70 -13.91
CA VAL A 123 -25.36 11.96 -14.36
C VAL A 123 -24.24 12.04 -13.33
N SER A 124 -23.92 13.25 -12.85
CA SER A 124 -22.89 13.47 -11.82
C SER A 124 -23.20 12.73 -10.52
N SER A 125 -24.47 12.65 -10.10
CA SER A 125 -24.89 11.88 -8.94
C SER A 125 -24.49 10.41 -9.06
N ILE A 126 -24.66 9.82 -10.24
CA ILE A 126 -24.30 8.41 -10.50
C ILE A 126 -22.77 8.25 -10.63
N VAL A 127 -22.10 9.15 -11.35
CA VAL A 127 -20.65 9.06 -11.60
C VAL A 127 -19.84 9.23 -10.32
N CYS A 128 -20.24 10.16 -9.45
CA CYS A 128 -19.56 10.42 -8.18
C CYS A 128 -19.95 9.43 -7.07
N ASP A 129 -20.93 8.56 -7.30
CA ASP A 129 -21.45 7.64 -6.30
C ASP A 129 -20.37 6.67 -5.78
N ASP A 130 -20.55 6.23 -4.54
CA ASP A 130 -19.90 5.01 -4.08
C ASP A 130 -20.79 3.82 -4.46
N LEU A 131 -20.60 3.34 -5.69
CA LEU A 131 -21.40 2.25 -6.24
C LEU A 131 -21.28 0.96 -5.43
N GLN A 132 -20.22 0.76 -4.64
CA GLN A 132 -20.05 -0.42 -3.78
C GLN A 132 -20.91 -0.34 -2.52
N ALA A 133 -21.07 0.85 -1.94
CA ALA A 133 -21.86 1.05 -0.73
C ALA A 133 -23.35 1.33 -1.01
N THR A 134 -23.68 2.00 -2.11
CA THR A 134 -25.05 2.42 -2.40
C THR A 134 -25.99 1.22 -2.65
N PRO A 135 -27.16 1.15 -1.97
CA PRO A 135 -28.16 0.10 -2.20
C PRO A 135 -28.64 0.06 -3.67
N GLY A 136 -28.84 -1.15 -4.20
CA GLY A 136 -29.22 -1.35 -5.59
C GLY A 136 -30.56 -0.68 -5.95
N ASN A 137 -31.55 -0.68 -5.05
CA ASN A 137 -32.82 0.02 -5.23
C ASN A 137 -32.67 1.54 -5.43
N ILE A 138 -31.74 2.16 -4.69
CA ILE A 138 -31.46 3.60 -4.82
C ILE A 138 -30.80 3.86 -6.18
N LEU A 139 -29.79 3.05 -6.53
CA LEU A 139 -29.09 3.17 -7.81
C LEU A 139 -30.06 2.97 -8.99
N LEU A 140 -30.92 1.95 -8.93
CA LEU A 140 -31.98 1.70 -9.93
C LEU A 140 -32.88 2.93 -10.11
N THR A 141 -33.35 3.52 -9.03
CA THR A 141 -34.18 4.73 -9.07
C THR A 141 -33.44 5.89 -9.77
N ARG A 142 -32.14 6.06 -9.48
CA ARG A 142 -31.33 7.10 -10.14
C ARG A 142 -31.22 6.87 -11.65
N TYR A 143 -31.04 5.62 -12.08
CA TYR A 143 -31.00 5.26 -13.49
C TYR A 143 -32.34 5.43 -14.20
N GLN A 144 -33.46 5.05 -13.56
CA GLN A 144 -34.80 5.28 -14.11
C GLN A 144 -35.07 6.77 -14.33
N GLN A 145 -34.75 7.60 -13.34
CA GLN A 145 -34.88 9.06 -13.46
C GLN A 145 -33.98 9.65 -14.57
N LEU A 146 -32.78 9.11 -14.75
CA LEU A 146 -31.88 9.52 -15.83
C LEU A 146 -32.41 9.09 -17.21
N TYR A 147 -32.95 7.88 -17.32
CA TYR A 147 -33.56 7.39 -18.55
C TYR A 147 -34.75 8.26 -18.98
N ASP A 148 -35.62 8.62 -18.03
CA ASP A 148 -36.75 9.52 -18.27
C ASP A 148 -36.29 10.90 -18.72
N ALA A 149 -35.27 11.46 -18.06
CA ALA A 149 -34.69 12.74 -18.43
C ALA A 149 -34.04 12.71 -19.83
N THR A 150 -33.29 11.66 -20.13
CA THR A 150 -32.68 11.43 -21.46
C THR A 150 -33.76 11.39 -22.53
N SER A 151 -34.78 10.55 -22.32
CA SER A 151 -35.92 10.40 -23.23
C SER A 151 -36.67 11.71 -23.45
N PHE A 152 -36.82 12.53 -22.41
CA PHE A 152 -37.46 13.84 -22.50
C PHE A 152 -36.69 14.80 -23.41
N PHE A 153 -35.37 14.95 -23.21
CA PHE A 153 -34.55 15.88 -23.99
C PHE A 153 -34.31 15.43 -25.43
N LEU A 154 -34.23 14.12 -25.68
CA LEU A 154 -34.05 13.59 -27.03
C LEU A 154 -35.29 13.78 -27.93
N LYS A 155 -36.44 14.21 -27.39
CA LYS A 155 -37.61 14.55 -28.22
C LYS A 155 -37.40 15.80 -29.08
N THR A 156 -36.63 16.77 -28.60
CA THR A 156 -36.44 18.04 -29.30
C THR A 156 -35.08 18.15 -29.98
N ASN A 157 -34.13 17.26 -29.66
CA ASN A 157 -32.75 17.24 -30.17
C ASN A 157 -31.89 18.49 -29.86
N ASP A 158 -32.43 19.51 -29.18
CA ASP A 158 -31.78 20.81 -28.99
C ASP A 158 -30.49 20.75 -28.13
N TYR A 159 -30.37 19.74 -27.27
CA TYR A 159 -29.33 19.68 -26.25
C TYR A 159 -28.33 18.53 -26.41
N VAL A 160 -28.44 17.74 -27.49
CA VAL A 160 -27.64 16.52 -27.66
C VAL A 160 -26.14 16.80 -27.64
N ASP A 161 -25.67 17.89 -28.25
CA ASP A 161 -24.26 18.26 -28.26
C ASP A 161 -23.70 18.55 -26.86
N LEU A 162 -24.55 19.06 -25.96
CA LEU A 162 -24.19 19.32 -24.57
C LEU A 162 -24.34 18.08 -23.70
N MET A 163 -25.38 17.27 -23.95
CA MET A 163 -25.66 16.06 -23.18
C MET A 163 -24.69 14.93 -23.47
N TYR A 164 -24.28 14.76 -24.73
CA TYR A 164 -23.39 13.67 -25.17
C TYR A 164 -22.10 13.56 -24.33
N PRO A 165 -21.26 14.61 -24.21
CA PRO A 165 -20.03 14.53 -23.41
C PRO A 165 -20.30 14.30 -21.92
N ILE A 166 -21.46 14.72 -21.40
CA ILE A 166 -21.86 14.47 -20.02
C ILE A 166 -22.18 12.99 -19.83
N THR A 167 -23.00 12.41 -20.71
CA THR A 167 -23.38 10.99 -20.69
C THR A 167 -22.18 10.06 -20.91
N GLU A 168 -21.17 10.48 -21.67
CA GLU A 168 -19.95 9.68 -21.86
C GLU A 168 -19.24 9.34 -20.54
N ASN A 169 -19.39 10.16 -19.50
CA ASN A 169 -18.82 9.87 -18.19
C ASN A 169 -19.34 8.56 -17.59
N LEU A 170 -20.55 8.11 -17.97
CA LEU A 170 -21.09 6.82 -17.56
C LEU A 170 -20.26 5.64 -18.09
N LYS A 171 -19.59 5.77 -19.23
CA LYS A 171 -18.78 4.67 -19.79
C LYS A 171 -17.58 4.32 -18.92
N TYR A 172 -17.14 5.24 -18.05
CA TYR A 172 -15.95 5.07 -17.20
C TYR A 172 -16.25 4.51 -15.81
N ILE A 173 -17.51 4.23 -15.48
CA ILE A 173 -17.87 3.67 -14.18
C ILE A 173 -18.11 2.16 -14.28
N HIS A 174 -17.71 1.44 -13.23
CA HIS A 174 -17.94 0.01 -13.11
C HIS A 174 -19.04 -0.26 -12.09
N ILE A 175 -20.20 -0.74 -12.56
CA ILE A 175 -21.30 -1.15 -11.69
C ILE A 175 -20.98 -2.53 -11.10
N PRO A 176 -20.97 -2.70 -9.77
CA PRO A 176 -20.64 -3.99 -9.15
C PRO A 176 -21.68 -5.06 -9.46
N GLN A 177 -21.23 -6.25 -9.89
CA GLN A 177 -22.09 -7.37 -10.30
C GLN A 177 -22.93 -7.96 -9.16
N ASN A 178 -22.49 -7.78 -7.91
CA ASN A 178 -23.16 -8.27 -6.71
C ASN A 178 -24.33 -7.39 -6.23
N LYS A 179 -24.72 -6.36 -7.01
CA LYS A 179 -25.78 -5.43 -6.63
C LYS A 179 -27.17 -6.03 -6.80
N GLU A 180 -28.07 -5.68 -5.88
CA GLU A 180 -29.51 -5.86 -6.08
C GLU A 180 -29.94 -5.15 -7.37
N ASN A 181 -30.82 -5.79 -8.14
CA ASN A 181 -31.32 -5.30 -9.43
C ASN A 181 -30.22 -5.00 -10.47
N TYR A 182 -29.02 -5.61 -10.35
CA TYR A 182 -27.90 -5.38 -11.25
C TYR A 182 -28.29 -5.44 -12.73
N ASN A 183 -29.07 -6.45 -13.13
CA ASN A 183 -29.50 -6.63 -14.52
C ASN A 183 -30.34 -5.46 -15.05
N GLU A 184 -31.26 -4.94 -14.23
CA GLU A 184 -32.10 -3.79 -14.60
C GLU A 184 -31.30 -2.49 -14.67
N ILE A 185 -30.40 -2.30 -13.70
CA ILE A 185 -29.48 -1.17 -13.67
C ILE A 185 -28.59 -1.18 -14.92
N MET A 186 -27.98 -2.32 -15.24
CA MET A 186 -27.13 -2.46 -16.43
C MET A 186 -27.90 -2.25 -17.73
N LYS A 187 -29.14 -2.75 -17.82
CA LYS A 187 -29.99 -2.51 -18.98
C LYS A 187 -30.21 -1.01 -19.18
N LEU A 188 -30.64 -0.29 -18.15
CA LEU A 188 -30.83 1.16 -18.22
C LEU A 188 -29.53 1.90 -18.55
N HIS A 189 -28.41 1.48 -17.95
CA HIS A 189 -27.09 2.05 -18.23
C HIS A 189 -26.73 1.97 -19.71
N PHE A 190 -26.88 0.78 -20.32
CA PHE A 190 -26.62 0.59 -21.75
C PHE A 190 -27.64 1.30 -22.63
N ASP A 191 -28.92 1.28 -22.27
CA ASP A 191 -29.97 1.93 -23.03
C ASP A 191 -29.74 3.45 -23.11
N ILE A 192 -29.39 4.11 -22.00
CA ILE A 192 -29.09 5.55 -21.95
C ILE A 192 -27.90 5.90 -22.85
N ILE A 193 -26.80 5.15 -22.75
CA ILE A 193 -25.59 5.38 -23.57
C ILE A 193 -25.95 5.19 -25.06
N THR A 194 -26.65 4.12 -25.40
CA THR A 194 -27.03 3.81 -26.78
C THR A 194 -27.98 4.86 -27.37
N MET A 195 -28.95 5.33 -26.59
CA MET A 195 -29.86 6.41 -26.98
C MET A 195 -29.10 7.69 -27.32
N MET A 196 -28.11 8.03 -26.50
CA MET A 196 -27.28 9.22 -26.68
C MET A 196 -26.36 9.10 -27.90
N GLU A 197 -25.76 7.93 -28.12
CA GLU A 197 -24.94 7.66 -29.32
C GLU A 197 -25.77 7.75 -30.61
N LYS A 198 -26.97 7.17 -30.63
CA LYS A 198 -27.89 7.27 -31.77
C LYS A 198 -28.30 8.71 -32.04
N ALA A 199 -28.63 9.47 -31.00
CA ALA A 199 -28.99 10.88 -31.14
C ALA A 199 -27.84 11.71 -31.73
N LYS A 200 -26.61 11.49 -31.25
CA LYS A 200 -25.43 12.19 -31.76
C LYS A 200 -25.13 11.84 -33.21
N LEU A 201 -25.27 10.58 -33.60
CA LEU A 201 -25.12 10.14 -35.00
C LEU A 201 -26.18 10.75 -35.92
N ASN A 202 -27.42 10.91 -35.45
CA ASN A 202 -28.50 11.50 -36.23
C ASN A 202 -28.33 13.01 -36.42
N LEU A 203 -27.65 13.70 -35.51
CA LEU A 203 -27.29 15.12 -35.64
C LEU A 203 -26.15 15.39 -36.62
N ALA A 204 -25.29 14.40 -36.86
CA ALA A 204 -24.18 14.51 -37.80
C ALA A 204 -24.58 14.19 -39.26
N LYS A 205 -25.83 13.77 -39.50
CA LYS A 205 -26.39 13.48 -40.83
C LYS A 205 -27.25 14.65 -41.30
#